data_AF-A0A090KHJ4-F1
#
_entry.id   AF-A0A090KHJ4-F1
#
_cell.length_a   1.000
_cell.length_b   1.000
_cell.length_c   1.000
_cell.angle_alpha   90.00
_cell.angle_beta   90.00
_cell.angle_gamma   90.00
#
_symmetry.space_group_name_H-M   'P 1'
#
loop_
_entity.id
_entity.type
_entity.pdbx_description
1 polymer ?
#
loop_
_entity_poly.entity_id
_entity_poly.type
_entity_poly.pdbx_seq_one_letter_code
_entity_poly.pdbx_strand_id
1 'polypeptide(L)' 'MKYWEIIARNLKKRGWSLGYVSAIDSNGRTIWIADAHRGDGKRYVVHADEKLTAFLQFESAIRALLGSSTTYPIRYL' A
#
# COMPACT_ATOMS: atom_id res chain seq x y z
N MET A 1 -4.22 -0.02 -20.05
CA MET A 1 -4.49 -0.11 -18.59
C MET A 1 -3.17 0.04 -17.86
N LYS A 2 -3.10 0.89 -16.83
CA LYS A 2 -1.90 0.98 -16.00
C LYS A 2 -1.93 -0.13 -14.95
N TYR A 3 -0.79 -0.75 -14.66
CA TYR A 3 -0.72 -1.92 -13.77
C TYR A 3 -1.25 -1.63 -12.35
N TRP A 4 -0.98 -0.44 -11.81
CA TRP A 4 -1.50 -0.01 -10.50
C TRP A 4 -3.04 0.06 -10.43
N GLU A 5 -3.73 0.30 -11.56
CA GLU A 5 -5.20 0.30 -11.60
C GLU A 5 -5.77 -1.11 -11.44
N ILE A 6 -5.05 -2.12 -11.95
CA ILE A 6 -5.41 -3.53 -11.80
C ILE A 6 -5.26 -3.94 -10.34
N ILE A 7 -4.15 -3.57 -9.70
CA ILE A 7 -3.91 -3.79 -8.27
C ILE A 7 -5.02 -3.15 -7.43
N ALA A 8 -5.28 -1.85 -7.64
CA ALA A 8 -6.30 -1.12 -6.89
C ALA A 8 -7.70 -1.77 -7.03
N ARG A 9 -8.05 -2.21 -8.25
CA ARG A 9 -9.31 -2.91 -8.52
C ARG A 9 -9.39 -4.26 -7.79
N ASN A 10 -8.31 -5.04 -7.79
CA ASN A 10 -8.26 -6.33 -7.11
C ASN A 10 -8.39 -6.18 -5.58
N LEU A 11 -7.73 -5.18 -5.02
CA LEU A 11 -7.83 -4.86 -3.59
C LEU A 11 -9.24 -4.42 -3.21
N LYS A 12 -9.87 -3.55 -4.00
CA LYS A 12 -11.28 -3.16 -3.81
C LYS A 12 -12.22 -4.36 -3.84
N LYS A 13 -12.03 -5.30 -4.77
CA LYS A 13 -12.78 -6.57 -4.82
C LYS A 13 -12.60 -7.43 -3.57
N ARG A 14 -11.45 -7.34 -2.89
CA ARG A 14 -11.15 -8.04 -1.63
C ARG A 14 -11.65 -7.29 -0.38
N GLY A 15 -12.41 -6.22 -0.56
CA GLY A 15 -13.00 -5.43 0.53
C GLY A 15 -12.07 -4.36 1.12
N TRP A 16 -10.97 -4.03 0.45
CA TRP A 16 -10.10 -2.92 0.86
C TRP A 16 -10.59 -1.58 0.31
N SER A 17 -10.57 -0.56 1.17
CA SER A 17 -10.70 0.85 0.77
C SER A 17 -9.31 1.45 0.61
N LEU A 18 -9.07 2.16 -0.49
CA LEU A 18 -7.75 2.64 -0.91
C LEU A 18 -7.74 4.16 -1.11
N GLY A 19 -6.65 4.80 -0.69
CA GLY A 19 -6.28 6.18 -1.02
C GLY A 19 -4.83 6.26 -1.50
N TYR A 20 -4.50 7.29 -2.28
CA TYR A 20 -3.11 7.59 -2.61
C TYR A 20 -2.92 9.08 -2.91
N VAL A 21 -1.75 9.60 -2.56
CA VAL A 21 -1.36 11.00 -2.76
C VAL A 21 0.12 11.07 -3.12
N SER A 22 0.51 12.10 -3.86
CA SER A 22 1.92 12.45 -4.05
C SER A 22 2.31 13.57 -3.10
N ALA A 23 3.52 13.50 -2.54
CA ALA A 23 4.12 14.55 -1.74
C ALA A 23 5.54 14.84 -2.22
N ILE A 24 6.10 15.97 -1.81
CA ILE A 24 7.51 16.31 -2.04
C ILE A 24 8.27 16.07 -0.74
N ASP A 25 9.35 15.28 -0.78
CA ASP A 25 10.20 15.02 0.38
C ASP A 25 11.14 16.22 0.69
N SER A 26 11.92 16.11 1.76
CA SER A 26 12.88 17.16 2.16
C SER A 26 14.01 17.40 1.16
N ASN A 27 14.22 16.47 0.20
CA ASN A 27 15.21 16.57 -0.87
C ASN A 27 14.59 17.08 -2.19
N GLY A 28 13.32 17.46 -2.20
CA GLY A 28 12.62 17.90 -3.39
C GLY A 28 12.16 16.77 -4.32
N ARG A 29 12.23 15.50 -3.87
CA ARG A 29 11.79 14.33 -4.65
C ARG A 29 10.30 14.12 -4.49
N THR A 30 9.63 13.75 -5.58
CA THR A 30 8.24 13.31 -5.50
C THR A 30 8.20 11.90 -4.92
N ILE A 31 7.47 11.73 -3.84
CA ILE A 31 7.16 10.43 -3.24
C ILE A 31 5.66 10.16 -3.37
N TRP A 32 5.31 8.89 -3.44
CA TRP A 32 3.94 8.41 -3.49
C TRP A 32 3.60 7.71 -2.19
N ILE A 33 2.51 8.14 -1.55
CA ILE A 33 1.97 7.55 -0.34
C ILE A 33 0.66 6.86 -0.73
N ALA A 34 0.58 5.57 -0.49
CA ALA A 34 -0.63 4.77 -0.67
C ALA A 34 -1.11 4.27 0.68
N ASP A 35 -2.40 4.41 0.98
CA ASP A 35 -3.02 3.90 2.18
C ASP A 35 -4.17 2.94 1.84
N ALA A 36 -4.37 1.94 2.70
CA ALA A 36 -5.60 1.17 2.67
C ALA A 36 -6.02 0.62 4.03
N HIS A 37 -7.31 0.37 4.15
CA HIS A 37 -7.93 -0.15 5.37
C HIS A 37 -9.07 -1.12 5.05
N ARG A 38 -9.38 -2.01 5.99
CA ARG A 38 -10.45 -3.01 5.84
C ARG A 38 -11.12 -3.34 7.17
N GLY A 39 -12.02 -2.48 7.64
CA GLY A 39 -13.02 -2.74 8.70
C GLY A 39 -12.53 -3.20 10.08
N ASP A 40 -11.26 -3.58 10.22
CA ASP A 40 -10.58 -4.14 11.39
C ASP A 40 -9.94 -3.06 12.26
N GLY A 41 -10.22 -1.79 11.96
CA GLY A 41 -9.62 -0.63 12.62
C GLY A 41 -8.14 -0.41 12.26
N LYS A 42 -7.54 -1.22 11.38
CA LYS A 42 -6.14 -1.08 10.97
C LYS A 42 -6.02 -0.33 9.64
N ARG A 43 -4.93 0.41 9.51
CA ARG A 43 -4.54 1.10 8.27
C ARG A 43 -3.12 0.71 7.92
N TYR A 44 -2.91 0.43 6.64
CA TYR A 44 -1.60 0.15 6.07
C TYR A 44 -1.22 1.35 5.22
N VAL A 45 0.02 1.81 5.38
CA VAL A 45 0.56 2.94 4.62
C VAL A 45 1.89 2.50 4.02
N VAL A 46 2.07 2.76 2.73
CA VAL A 46 3.30 2.48 1.99
C VAL A 46 3.75 3.77 1.31
N HIS A 47 5.03 4.07 1.37
CA HIS A 47 5.65 5.15 0.61
C HIS A 47 6.68 4.59 -0.39
N ALA A 48 6.71 5.13 -1.60
CA ALA A 48 7.74 4.79 -2.59
C ALA A 48 7.99 5.97 -3.53
N ASP A 49 9.17 6.00 -4.15
CA ASP A 49 9.54 7.03 -5.13
C ASP A 49 8.63 6.98 -6.38
N GLU A 50 8.04 5.82 -6.67
CA GLU A 50 7.13 5.61 -7.79
C GLU A 50 5.77 5.09 -7.32
N LYS A 51 4.70 5.62 -7.92
CA LYS A 51 3.32 5.20 -7.66
C LYS A 51 3.15 3.70 -7.82
N LEU A 52 3.66 3.13 -8.91
CA LEU A 52 3.52 1.71 -9.20
C LEU A 52 4.17 0.86 -8.11
N THR A 53 5.36 1.25 -7.68
CA THR A 53 6.12 0.59 -6.61
C THR A 53 5.39 0.63 -5.27
N ALA A 54 4.74 1.75 -4.94
CA ALA A 54 3.88 1.84 -3.75
C ALA A 54 2.74 0.80 -3.79
N PHE A 55 2.04 0.67 -4.92
CA PHE A 55 0.96 -0.31 -5.08
C PHE A 55 1.45 -1.78 -5.06
N LEU A 56 2.62 -2.07 -5.64
CA LEU A 56 3.24 -3.40 -5.62
C LEU A 56 3.63 -3.83 -4.21
N GLN A 57 4.30 -2.94 -3.47
CA GLN A 57 4.65 -3.19 -2.07
C GLN A 57 3.40 -3.40 -1.22
N PHE A 58 2.35 -2.64 -1.49
CA PHE A 58 1.06 -2.77 -0.81
C PHE A 58 0.40 -4.15 -1.04
N GLU A 59 0.33 -4.59 -2.30
CA GLU A 59 -0.19 -5.92 -2.65
C GLU A 59 0.63 -7.03 -1.99
N SER A 60 1.96 -6.91 -1.95
CA SER A 60 2.85 -7.85 -1.28
C SER A 60 2.57 -7.91 0.23
N ALA A 61 2.46 -6.76 0.90
CA ALA A 61 2.17 -6.69 2.34
C ALA A 61 0.83 -7.34 2.69
N ILE A 62 -0.22 -7.11 1.90
CA ILE A 62 -1.53 -7.75 2.09
C ILE A 62 -1.46 -9.26 1.83
N ARG A 63 -0.72 -9.70 0.80
CA ARG A 63 -0.54 -11.13 0.54
C ARG A 63 0.20 -11.82 1.69
N ALA A 64 1.22 -11.18 2.25
CA ALA A 64 1.92 -11.67 3.43
C ALA A 64 0.98 -11.75 4.64
N LEU A 65 0.15 -10.74 4.88
CA LEU A 65 -0.83 -10.73 5.97
C LEU A 65 -1.86 -11.87 5.85
N LEU A 66 -2.35 -12.13 4.63
CA LEU A 66 -3.34 -13.19 4.38
C LEU A 66 -2.72 -14.59 4.33
N GLY A 67 -1.40 -14.68 4.16
CA GLY A 67 -0.64 -15.94 4.07
C GLY A 67 0.08 -16.34 5.36
N SER A 68 0.12 -15.49 6.40
CA SER A 68 0.82 -15.76 7.65
C SER A 68 -0.14 -15.89 8.83
N SER A 69 -0.15 -17.06 9.44
CA SER A 69 -0.74 -17.34 10.77
C SER A 69 0.17 -16.81 11.92
N THR A 70 1.14 -15.96 11.63
CA THR A 70 2.15 -15.54 12.62
C THR A 70 2.59 -14.09 12.41
N THR A 71 2.44 -13.32 13.48
CA THR A 71 2.79 -11.91 13.68
C THR A 71 4.23 -11.59 13.26
N TYR A 72 4.41 -10.57 12.42
CA TYR A 72 5.69 -9.86 12.29
C TYR A 72 5.53 -8.44 12.85
N PRO A 73 6.42 -7.99 13.75
CA PRO A 73 6.46 -6.60 14.18
C PRO A 73 6.99 -5.74 13.04
N ILE A 74 6.23 -4.71 12.67
CA ILE A 74 6.64 -3.68 11.73
C ILE A 74 7.88 -2.99 12.31
N ARG A 75 9.04 -3.15 11.66
CA ARG A 75 10.18 -2.25 11.88
C ARG A 75 9.97 -1.03 11.00
N TYR A 76 9.74 0.10 11.64
CA TYR A 76 9.99 1.41 11.04
C TYR A 76 11.51 1.63 11.08
N LEU A 77 12.12 1.79 9.90
CA LEU A 77 13.35 2.56 9.73
C LEU A 77 12.98 3.83 8.99
#